data_AF-A0A327TR65-F1
#
_entry.id   AF-A0A327TR65-F1
#
_cell.length_a   1.000
_cell.length_b   1.000
_cell.length_c   1.000
_cell.angle_alpha   90.00
_cell.angle_beta   90.00
_cell.angle_gamma   90.00
#
_symmetry.space_group_name_H-M   'P 1'
#
loop_
_entity.id
_entity.type
_entity.pdbx_description
1 polymer ?
#
loop_
_entity_poly.entity_id
_entity_poly.type
_entity_poly.pdbx_seq_one_letter_code
_entity_poly.pdbx_strand_id
1 'polypeptide(L)'
;MTNQGAGAAAAERDEGKDGPGPGLGRIAERLARVGGVVGVCLGGSRARGTHTAGSDYDLGLYYRPGRLDTGALRELAAELCGRPVEVAEPGGWGPWVDGGAWLDIGPARVDWIYRDVERVRHYAAEARRGRYVSGQQPGHPYGVPSYAYVGELALARVLADPAGELAALRGETPFFPAELTRTLEADAAWEVPFVLANARKGAGRGDAGYVAGCLFRAVGLLVHALHARAGRWLVNEKGAIASAGRLPCAPPEFERCAQELFAAGGTDPASLAALLDRAEELAGEVLAGAGGAP
;
A
#
# COMPACT_ATOMS: atom_id res chain seq x y z
N MET A 1 27.58 -38.35 -43.26
CA MET A 1 26.73 -37.25 -43.77
C MET A 1 25.43 -37.30 -42.97
N THR A 2 25.37 -36.61 -41.82
CA THR A 2 24.72 -35.28 -41.60
C THR A 2 23.18 -35.39 -41.65
N ASN A 3 22.35 -34.88 -40.73
CA ASN A 3 22.54 -33.92 -39.65
C ASN A 3 21.37 -34.01 -38.62
N GLN A 4 21.60 -33.38 -37.47
CA GLN A 4 20.75 -33.10 -36.32
C GLN A 4 19.40 -32.40 -36.62
N GLY A 5 18.50 -32.41 -35.64
CA GLY A 5 17.36 -31.50 -35.58
C GLY A 5 16.54 -31.64 -34.29
N ALA A 6 17.07 -31.12 -33.18
CA ALA A 6 16.35 -30.93 -31.94
C ALA A 6 15.19 -29.92 -32.12
N GLY A 7 14.04 -30.22 -31.55
CA GLY A 7 12.90 -29.28 -31.43
C GLY A 7 12.45 -29.21 -29.99
N ALA A 8 13.11 -28.36 -29.20
CA ALA A 8 12.67 -27.99 -27.86
C ALA A 8 11.36 -27.21 -27.96
N ALA A 9 10.33 -27.65 -27.24
CA ALA A 9 9.09 -26.91 -27.07
C ALA A 9 9.40 -25.61 -26.32
N ALA A 10 9.33 -24.49 -27.03
CA ALA A 10 9.41 -23.16 -26.46
C ALA A 10 8.17 -22.94 -25.59
N ALA A 11 8.38 -22.70 -24.30
CA ALA A 11 7.37 -22.10 -23.44
C ALA A 11 7.07 -20.70 -23.97
N GLU A 12 5.88 -20.52 -24.53
CA GLU A 12 5.34 -19.21 -24.90
C GLU A 12 5.30 -18.34 -23.64
N ARG A 13 6.03 -17.22 -23.70
CA ARG A 13 5.99 -16.18 -22.68
C ARG A 13 4.70 -15.41 -22.87
N ASP A 14 3.99 -15.22 -21.77
CA ASP A 14 2.85 -14.31 -21.65
C ASP A 14 3.35 -12.86 -21.87
N GLU A 15 3.44 -12.45 -23.13
CA GLU A 15 3.63 -11.04 -23.52
C GLU A 15 2.28 -10.32 -23.43
N GLY A 16 1.80 -10.16 -22.20
CA GLY A 16 0.58 -9.43 -21.92
C GLY A 16 0.74 -7.94 -22.20
N LYS A 17 0.02 -7.43 -23.21
CA LYS A 17 -0.49 -6.06 -23.53
C LYS A 17 0.31 -4.77 -23.24
N ASP A 18 1.35 -4.80 -22.43
CA ASP A 18 2.26 -3.72 -22.13
C ASP A 18 3.60 -4.09 -22.80
N GLY A 19 4.22 -3.16 -23.55
CA GLY A 19 5.46 -3.41 -24.29
C GLY A 19 6.59 -4.03 -23.45
N PRO A 20 7.71 -4.46 -24.05
CA PRO A 20 8.71 -5.32 -23.38
C PRO A 20 9.23 -4.67 -22.09
N GLY A 21 8.67 -5.10 -20.95
CA GLY A 21 9.07 -4.63 -19.63
C GLY A 21 10.52 -5.02 -19.31
N PRO A 22 11.08 -4.58 -18.16
CA PRO A 22 12.51 -4.76 -17.83
C PRO A 22 12.94 -6.23 -17.57
N GLY A 23 12.14 -7.23 -17.98
CA GLY A 23 12.43 -8.63 -17.71
C GLY A 23 12.28 -8.98 -16.22
N LEU A 24 11.22 -8.48 -15.58
CA LEU A 24 11.00 -8.60 -14.13
C LEU A 24 11.14 -10.02 -13.57
N GLY A 25 10.70 -11.05 -14.31
CA GLY A 25 10.86 -12.44 -13.89
C GLY A 25 12.34 -12.82 -13.70
N ARG A 26 13.19 -12.46 -14.67
CA ARG A 26 14.64 -12.69 -14.58
C ARG A 26 15.28 -11.87 -13.47
N ILE A 27 14.85 -10.62 -13.26
CA ILE A 27 15.32 -9.79 -12.16
C ILE A 27 14.93 -10.42 -10.81
N ALA A 28 13.69 -10.86 -10.66
CA ALA A 28 13.19 -11.50 -9.44
C ALA A 28 13.93 -12.81 -9.12
N GLU A 29 14.21 -13.65 -10.13
CA GLU A 29 15.02 -14.87 -9.96
C GLU A 29 16.43 -14.58 -9.45
N ARG A 30 17.06 -13.50 -9.92
CA ARG A 30 18.40 -13.09 -9.48
C ARG A 30 18.36 -12.54 -8.06
N LEU A 31 17.38 -11.68 -7.76
CA LEU A 31 17.14 -11.14 -6.43
C LEU A 31 16.89 -12.26 -5.40
N ALA A 32 16.11 -13.29 -5.76
CA ALA A 32 15.83 -14.42 -4.88
C ALA A 32 17.06 -15.30 -4.57
N ARG A 33 18.19 -15.11 -5.29
CA ARG A 33 19.47 -15.78 -4.99
C ARG A 33 20.37 -14.97 -4.07
N VAL A 34 20.02 -13.71 -3.80
CA VAL A 34 20.78 -12.86 -2.88
C VAL A 34 20.59 -13.34 -1.44
N GLY A 35 21.68 -13.38 -0.68
CA GLY A 35 21.67 -13.84 0.71
C GLY A 35 20.60 -13.13 1.54
N GLY A 36 19.78 -13.92 2.24
CA GLY A 36 18.73 -13.41 3.12
C GLY A 36 17.40 -13.05 2.43
N VAL A 37 17.34 -12.97 1.10
CA VAL A 37 16.07 -12.82 0.38
C VAL A 37 15.31 -14.15 0.41
N VAL A 38 14.05 -14.09 0.85
CA VAL A 38 13.12 -15.21 0.95
C VAL A 38 12.26 -15.31 -0.31
N GLY A 39 11.87 -14.17 -0.88
CA GLY A 39 11.09 -14.12 -2.10
C GLY A 39 10.92 -12.70 -2.62
N VAL A 40 10.39 -12.60 -3.83
CA VAL A 40 10.21 -11.33 -4.55
C VAL A 40 8.80 -11.25 -5.09
N CYS A 41 8.17 -10.11 -4.85
CA CYS A 41 6.83 -9.80 -5.29
C CYS A 41 6.80 -8.53 -6.14
N LEU A 42 5.96 -8.50 -7.17
CA LEU A 42 5.51 -7.25 -7.76
C LEU A 42 4.36 -6.71 -6.90
N GLY A 43 4.49 -5.46 -6.46
CA GLY A 43 3.48 -4.72 -5.71
C GLY A 43 2.92 -3.54 -6.49
N GLY A 44 2.44 -2.54 -5.75
CA GLY A 44 2.09 -1.24 -6.31
C GLY A 44 0.85 -1.21 -7.20
N SER A 45 0.80 -0.21 -8.08
CA SER A 45 -0.31 -0.04 -9.03
C SER A 45 -0.34 -1.16 -10.08
N ARG A 46 0.82 -1.69 -10.46
CA ARG A 46 0.95 -2.75 -11.48
C ARG A 46 0.43 -4.10 -10.99
N ALA A 47 0.69 -4.48 -9.74
CA ALA A 47 0.09 -5.68 -9.16
C ALA A 47 -1.44 -5.58 -9.04
N ARG A 48 -1.95 -4.36 -8.83
CA ARG A 48 -3.39 -4.08 -8.68
C ARG A 48 -4.11 -3.80 -10.00
N GLY A 49 -3.39 -3.73 -11.13
CA GLY A 49 -3.97 -3.37 -12.43
C GLY A 49 -4.47 -1.94 -12.54
N THR A 50 -3.97 -1.02 -11.70
CA THR A 50 -4.32 0.41 -11.68
C THR A 50 -3.18 1.31 -12.16
N HIS A 51 -2.22 0.75 -12.90
CA HIS A 51 -1.06 1.50 -13.37
C HIS A 51 -1.39 2.35 -14.59
N THR A 52 -0.56 3.37 -14.79
CA THR A 52 -0.48 4.16 -16.01
C THR A 52 0.86 3.92 -16.69
N ALA A 53 1.06 4.43 -17.90
CA ALA A 53 2.33 4.32 -18.61
C ALA A 53 3.52 4.87 -17.80
N GLY A 54 3.30 5.89 -16.97
CA GLY A 54 4.32 6.49 -16.11
C GLY A 54 4.44 5.88 -14.71
N SER A 55 3.80 4.74 -14.44
CA SER A 55 3.92 4.08 -13.13
C SER A 55 5.22 3.29 -13.01
N ASP A 56 5.86 3.43 -11.86
CA ASP A 56 7.04 2.68 -11.46
C ASP A 56 6.71 1.18 -11.26
N TYR A 57 7.75 0.36 -11.15
CA TYR A 57 7.65 -1.06 -10.81
C TYR A 57 8.11 -1.28 -9.37
N ASP A 58 7.16 -1.56 -8.47
CA ASP A 58 7.46 -1.86 -7.07
C ASP A 58 7.81 -3.35 -6.90
N LEU A 59 9.08 -3.66 -6.63
CA LEU A 59 9.52 -4.99 -6.23
C LEU A 59 9.68 -5.06 -4.71
N GLY A 60 8.78 -5.80 -4.06
CA GLY A 60 8.91 -6.16 -2.65
C GLY A 60 9.93 -7.28 -2.48
N LEU A 61 11.04 -6.99 -1.80
CA LEU A 61 12.08 -7.95 -1.44
C LEU A 61 11.78 -8.44 -0.03
N TYR A 62 11.15 -9.61 0.06
CA TYR A 62 10.87 -10.24 1.33
C TYR A 62 12.15 -10.89 1.85
N TYR A 63 12.60 -10.51 3.03
CA TYR A 63 13.91 -10.90 3.54
C TYR A 63 13.86 -11.31 5.01
N ARG A 64 14.85 -12.11 5.40
CA ARG A 64 15.06 -12.52 6.79
C ARG A 64 15.95 -11.50 7.53
N PRO A 65 15.50 -10.95 8.67
CA PRO A 65 16.25 -9.93 9.40
C PRO A 65 17.64 -10.43 9.82
N GLY A 66 18.65 -9.56 9.72
CA GLY A 66 20.05 -9.88 10.04
C GLY A 66 20.73 -10.88 9.08
N ARG A 67 20.13 -11.15 7.92
CA ARG A 67 20.68 -12.04 6.89
C ARG A 67 20.76 -11.41 5.49
N LEU A 68 20.16 -10.24 5.29
CA LEU A 68 20.12 -9.58 3.98
C LEU A 68 21.51 -9.12 3.54
N ASP A 69 21.96 -9.61 2.40
CA ASP A 69 23.22 -9.22 1.78
C ASP A 69 23.03 -7.97 0.90
N THR A 70 23.08 -6.80 1.53
CA THR A 70 22.97 -5.49 0.85
C THR A 70 24.18 -5.19 -0.05
N GLY A 71 25.32 -5.85 0.19
CA GLY A 71 26.49 -5.79 -0.70
C GLY A 71 26.18 -6.39 -2.07
N ALA A 72 25.68 -7.63 -2.08
CA ALA A 72 25.25 -8.30 -3.29
C ALA A 72 24.07 -7.58 -3.99
N LEU A 73 23.15 -6.96 -3.23
CA LEU A 73 22.11 -6.10 -3.81
C LEU A 73 22.72 -4.89 -4.53
N ARG A 74 23.74 -4.25 -3.95
CA ARG A 74 24.42 -3.08 -4.54
C ARG A 74 25.15 -3.45 -5.83
N GLU A 75 25.81 -4.60 -5.86
CA GLU A 75 26.44 -5.14 -7.09
C GLU A 75 25.39 -5.41 -8.18
N LEU A 76 24.29 -6.07 -7.83
CA LEU A 76 23.21 -6.37 -8.77
C LEU A 76 22.53 -5.09 -9.28
N ALA A 77 22.24 -4.13 -8.41
CA ALA A 77 21.67 -2.84 -8.79
C ALA A 77 22.60 -2.09 -9.75
N ALA A 78 23.91 -2.10 -9.46
CA ALA A 78 24.89 -1.43 -10.29
C ALA A 78 25.00 -2.05 -11.69
N GLU A 79 24.95 -3.38 -11.78
CA GLU A 79 24.90 -4.10 -13.05
C GLU A 79 23.64 -3.75 -13.85
N LEU A 80 22.46 -3.79 -13.22
CA LEU A 80 21.18 -3.54 -13.89
C LEU A 80 21.07 -2.11 -14.41
N CYS A 81 21.59 -1.13 -13.68
CA CYS A 81 21.54 0.29 -14.06
C CYS A 81 22.76 0.73 -14.92
N GLY A 82 23.80 -0.10 -15.02
CA GLY A 82 25.06 0.26 -15.68
C GLY A 82 25.86 1.35 -14.97
N ARG A 83 25.56 1.63 -13.70
CA ARG A 83 26.20 2.66 -12.85
C ARG A 83 26.02 2.32 -11.37
N PRO A 84 26.88 2.82 -10.46
CA PRO A 84 26.62 2.71 -9.03
C PRO A 84 25.23 3.25 -8.64
N VAL A 85 24.53 2.48 -7.81
CA VAL A 85 23.22 2.80 -7.24
C VAL A 85 23.33 2.79 -5.73
N GLU A 86 22.69 3.76 -5.07
CA GLU A 86 22.55 3.74 -3.63
C GLU A 86 21.53 2.68 -3.22
N VAL A 87 21.96 1.76 -2.37
CA VAL A 87 21.12 0.75 -1.75
C VAL A 87 21.18 1.02 -0.25
N ALA A 88 20.03 1.36 0.34
CA ALA A 88 19.92 1.62 1.77
C ALA A 88 20.07 0.32 2.55
N GLU A 89 20.68 0.40 3.73
CA GLU A 89 20.65 -0.71 4.69
C GLU A 89 19.24 -0.87 5.29
N PRO A 90 18.85 -2.05 5.82
CA PRO A 90 17.64 -2.18 6.62
C PRO A 90 17.55 -1.11 7.72
N GLY A 91 16.40 -0.46 7.81
CA GLY A 91 16.12 0.69 8.67
C GLY A 91 16.51 2.06 8.09
N GLY A 92 17.24 2.10 6.97
CA GLY A 92 17.74 3.33 6.35
C GLY A 92 16.64 4.27 5.84
N TRP A 93 15.43 3.76 5.56
CA TRP A 93 14.27 4.57 5.17
C TRP A 93 13.25 4.76 6.30
N GLY A 94 13.60 4.37 7.53
CA GLY A 94 12.75 4.50 8.71
C GLY A 94 12.03 3.19 9.09
N PRO A 95 11.20 3.23 10.15
CA PRO A 95 10.74 2.02 10.82
C PRO A 95 9.69 1.21 10.03
N TRP A 96 9.06 1.77 9.00
CA TRP A 96 7.98 1.09 8.26
C TRP A 96 8.41 0.65 6.86
N VAL A 97 8.85 1.58 6.00
CA VAL A 97 9.29 1.22 4.64
C VAL A 97 10.62 0.46 4.68
N ASP A 98 11.38 0.60 5.78
CA ASP A 98 12.58 -0.14 6.11
C ASP A 98 13.82 0.27 5.30
N GLY A 99 13.84 -0.06 4.01
CA GLY A 99 14.96 0.24 3.13
C GLY A 99 14.72 -0.28 1.72
N GLY A 100 15.73 -0.14 0.87
CA GLY A 100 15.56 -0.44 -0.54
C GLY A 100 16.53 0.27 -1.46
N ALA A 101 16.11 0.38 -2.73
CA ALA A 101 16.82 1.12 -3.75
C ALA A 101 15.85 1.63 -4.81
N TRP A 102 16.14 2.79 -5.39
CA TRP A 102 15.47 3.31 -6.59
C TRP A 102 16.38 3.08 -7.80
N LEU A 103 15.87 2.38 -8.81
CA LEU A 103 16.65 1.97 -9.97
C LEU A 103 16.06 2.54 -11.25
N ASP A 104 16.94 3.04 -12.12
CA ASP A 104 16.63 3.33 -13.52
C ASP A 104 17.22 2.22 -14.40
N ILE A 105 16.38 1.25 -14.77
CA ILE A 105 16.76 0.13 -15.66
C ILE A 105 16.33 0.49 -17.07
N GLY A 106 17.24 1.13 -17.82
CA GLY A 106 16.90 1.72 -19.10
C GLY A 106 15.83 2.82 -18.92
N PRO A 107 14.67 2.76 -19.61
CA PRO A 107 13.59 3.72 -19.42
C PRO A 107 12.68 3.40 -18.22
N ALA A 108 12.85 2.25 -17.57
CA ALA A 108 11.96 1.77 -16.52
C ALA A 108 12.47 2.15 -15.12
N ARG A 109 11.59 2.76 -14.32
CA ARG A 109 11.81 3.00 -12.89
C ARG A 109 11.38 1.78 -12.09
N VAL A 110 12.29 1.26 -11.28
CA VAL A 110 12.07 0.06 -10.48
C VAL A 110 12.46 0.34 -9.04
N ASP A 111 11.52 0.16 -8.12
CA ASP A 111 11.71 0.36 -6.71
C ASP A 111 11.91 -0.99 -6.04
N TRP A 112 13.04 -1.18 -5.38
CA TRP A 112 13.23 -2.30 -4.47
C TRP A 112 12.82 -1.84 -3.09
N ILE A 113 11.91 -2.58 -2.45
CA ILE A 113 11.38 -2.22 -1.13
C ILE A 113 11.49 -3.41 -0.20
N TYR A 114 12.19 -3.26 0.92
CA TYR A 114 12.46 -4.33 1.86
C TYR A 114 11.23 -4.69 2.68
N ARG A 115 11.00 -5.99 2.85
CA ARG A 115 9.91 -6.53 3.67
C ARG A 115 10.43 -7.61 4.60
N ASP A 116 10.62 -7.24 5.87
CA ASP A 116 10.98 -8.19 6.93
C ASP A 116 9.86 -9.23 7.09
N VAL A 117 10.16 -10.50 6.77
CA VAL A 117 9.18 -11.59 6.83
C VAL A 117 8.67 -11.87 8.25
N GLU A 118 9.50 -11.65 9.27
CA GLU A 118 9.09 -11.82 10.67
C GLU A 118 8.13 -10.72 11.08
N ARG A 119 8.32 -9.50 10.56
CA ARG A 119 7.39 -8.40 10.77
C ARG A 119 6.05 -8.61 10.07
N VAL A 120 6.07 -9.11 8.83
CA VAL A 120 4.84 -9.47 8.11
C VAL A 120 4.08 -10.56 8.88
N ARG A 121 4.76 -11.60 9.36
CA ARG A 121 4.18 -12.67 10.19
C ARG A 121 3.61 -12.15 11.49
N HIS A 122 4.35 -11.31 12.20
CA HIS A 122 3.89 -10.69 13.45
C HIS A 122 2.60 -9.90 13.22
N TYR A 123 2.59 -8.97 12.26
CA TYR A 123 1.41 -8.13 12.03
C TYR A 123 0.25 -8.86 11.37
N ALA A 124 0.49 -9.96 10.66
CA ALA A 124 -0.58 -10.87 10.25
C ALA A 124 -1.29 -11.49 11.46
N ALA A 125 -0.52 -11.92 12.47
CA ALA A 125 -1.08 -12.48 13.71
C ALA A 125 -1.81 -11.42 14.56
N GLU A 126 -1.31 -10.18 14.60
CA GLU A 126 -1.99 -9.07 15.30
C GLU A 126 -3.28 -8.65 14.58
N ALA A 127 -3.25 -8.50 13.26
CA ALA A 127 -4.41 -8.18 12.44
C ALA A 127 -5.54 -9.21 12.63
N ARG A 128 -5.22 -10.52 12.69
CA ARG A 128 -6.21 -11.56 12.97
C ARG A 128 -6.91 -11.42 14.32
N ARG A 129 -6.26 -10.78 15.29
CA ARG A 129 -6.80 -10.49 16.61
C ARG A 129 -7.40 -9.08 16.71
N GLY A 130 -7.58 -8.41 15.58
CA GLY A 130 -8.12 -7.05 15.52
C GLY A 130 -7.18 -5.99 16.08
N ARG A 131 -5.89 -6.29 16.20
CA ARG A 131 -4.89 -5.34 16.72
C ARG A 131 -4.03 -4.81 15.59
N TYR A 132 -3.76 -3.52 15.66
CA TYR A 132 -2.81 -2.87 14.79
C TYR A 132 -2.22 -1.66 15.50
N VAL A 133 -1.03 -1.28 15.06
CA VAL A 133 -0.42 0.02 15.31
C VAL A 133 -0.35 0.80 14.00
N SER A 134 -0.31 2.12 14.08
CA SER A 134 -0.01 3.00 12.95
C SER A 134 1.16 3.89 13.32
N GLY A 135 2.10 4.08 12.40
CA GLY A 135 3.27 4.91 12.67
C GLY A 135 3.60 5.89 11.57
N GLN A 136 4.30 6.96 11.96
CA GLN A 136 4.75 8.01 11.07
C GLN A 136 5.86 7.49 10.16
N GLN A 137 5.82 7.88 8.89
CA GLN A 137 6.76 7.43 7.88
C GLN A 137 6.87 8.50 6.78
N PRO A 138 8.08 8.97 6.44
CA PRO A 138 8.28 9.84 5.30
C PRO A 138 7.68 9.26 4.02
N GLY A 139 6.98 10.11 3.26
CA GLY A 139 6.25 9.70 2.05
C GLY A 139 4.83 9.17 2.29
N HIS A 140 4.41 8.99 3.54
CA HIS A 140 3.07 8.52 3.90
C HIS A 140 2.37 9.49 4.87
N PRO A 141 1.66 10.53 4.38
CA PRO A 141 1.04 11.54 5.23
C PRO A 141 0.00 11.01 6.22
N TYR A 142 -0.66 9.89 5.90
CA TYR A 142 -1.59 9.23 6.82
C TYR A 142 -0.88 8.38 7.89
N GLY A 143 0.39 8.07 7.65
CA GLY A 143 1.15 7.03 8.35
C GLY A 143 0.95 5.65 7.71
N VAL A 144 1.74 4.69 8.20
CA VAL A 144 1.67 3.30 7.75
C VAL A 144 0.97 2.49 8.84
N PRO A 145 -0.26 2.01 8.59
CA PRO A 145 -0.86 1.03 9.47
C PRO A 145 -0.13 -0.30 9.32
N SER A 146 0.17 -0.96 10.42
CA SER A 146 0.88 -2.26 10.45
C SER A 146 0.23 -3.37 9.62
N TYR A 147 -1.09 -3.34 9.42
CA TYR A 147 -1.75 -4.30 8.53
C TYR A 147 -1.44 -4.06 7.04
N ALA A 148 -0.80 -2.95 6.67
CA ALA A 148 -0.30 -2.72 5.31
C ALA A 148 0.71 -3.80 4.89
N TYR A 149 1.56 -4.30 5.79
CA TYR A 149 2.48 -5.42 5.49
C TYR A 149 1.75 -6.67 5.00
N VAL A 150 0.59 -6.95 5.59
CA VAL A 150 -0.26 -8.10 5.23
C VAL A 150 -0.96 -7.81 3.90
N GLY A 151 -1.53 -6.61 3.77
CA GLY A 151 -2.22 -6.17 2.57
C GLY A 151 -1.33 -6.13 1.34
N GLU A 152 -0.07 -5.71 1.48
CA GLU A 152 0.89 -5.68 0.37
C GLU A 152 1.18 -7.08 -0.16
N LEU A 153 1.40 -8.06 0.74
CA LEU A 153 1.58 -9.46 0.32
C LEU A 153 0.29 -10.04 -0.27
N ALA A 154 -0.87 -9.70 0.28
CA ALA A 154 -2.17 -10.17 -0.20
C ALA A 154 -2.50 -9.63 -1.60
N LEU A 155 -2.10 -8.38 -1.91
CA LEU A 155 -2.34 -7.72 -3.19
C LEU A 155 -1.21 -7.98 -4.21
N ALA A 156 -0.07 -8.51 -3.77
CA ALA A 156 1.09 -8.70 -4.61
C ALA A 156 0.94 -9.87 -5.60
N ARG A 157 1.63 -9.73 -6.74
CA ARG A 157 1.94 -10.85 -7.63
C ARG A 157 3.31 -11.43 -7.26
N VAL A 158 3.33 -12.64 -6.73
CA VAL A 158 4.59 -13.36 -6.42
C VAL A 158 5.34 -13.63 -7.72
N LEU A 159 6.59 -13.17 -7.81
CA LEU A 159 7.47 -13.39 -8.97
C LEU A 159 8.50 -14.49 -8.70
N ALA A 160 8.98 -14.62 -7.46
CA ALA A 160 9.88 -15.67 -7.02
C ALA A 160 9.60 -16.04 -5.56
N ASP A 161 9.42 -17.32 -5.28
CA ASP A 161 9.21 -17.87 -3.93
C ASP A 161 9.80 -19.29 -3.86
N PRO A 162 11.13 -19.43 -3.89
CA PRO A 162 11.81 -20.72 -4.08
C PRO A 162 11.49 -21.75 -2.98
N ALA A 163 11.18 -21.28 -1.76
CA ALA A 163 10.86 -22.14 -0.62
C ALA A 163 9.35 -22.24 -0.33
N GLY A 164 8.49 -21.51 -1.06
CA GLY A 164 7.06 -21.46 -0.81
C GLY A 164 6.66 -20.69 0.47
N GLU A 165 7.58 -19.90 1.04
CA GLU A 165 7.38 -19.22 2.33
C GLU A 165 6.39 -18.05 2.17
N LEU A 166 6.44 -17.32 1.04
CA LEU A 166 5.49 -16.24 0.78
C LEU A 166 4.08 -16.79 0.52
N ALA A 167 3.98 -17.89 -0.21
CA ALA A 167 2.73 -18.59 -0.43
C ALA A 167 2.12 -19.09 0.89
N ALA A 168 2.93 -19.68 1.77
CA ALA A 168 2.50 -20.11 3.10
C ALA A 168 2.02 -18.92 3.95
N LEU A 169 2.82 -17.84 4.03
CA LEU A 169 2.49 -16.66 4.81
C LEU A 169 1.21 -15.97 4.33
N ARG A 170 1.02 -15.87 3.00
CA ARG A 170 -0.23 -15.38 2.41
C ARG A 170 -1.41 -16.29 2.76
N GLY A 171 -1.21 -17.60 2.77
CA GLY A 171 -2.20 -18.60 3.13
C GLY A 171 -2.68 -18.53 4.59
N GLU A 172 -1.91 -17.91 5.48
CA GLU A 172 -2.32 -17.71 6.86
C GLU A 172 -3.36 -16.58 7.02
N THR A 173 -3.40 -15.59 6.12
CA THR A 173 -4.44 -14.55 6.06
C THR A 173 -5.10 -14.53 4.68
N PRO A 174 -5.88 -15.57 4.32
CA PRO A 174 -6.48 -15.67 2.99
C PRO A 174 -7.62 -14.66 2.77
N PHE A 175 -8.21 -14.15 3.86
CA PHE A 175 -9.28 -13.17 3.86
C PHE A 175 -8.95 -12.02 4.80
N PHE A 176 -9.56 -10.86 4.56
CA PHE A 176 -9.47 -9.74 5.49
C PHE A 176 -10.04 -10.14 6.86
N PRO A 177 -9.30 -9.99 7.97
CA PRO A 177 -9.77 -10.47 9.27
C PRO A 177 -10.99 -9.72 9.79
N ALA A 178 -12.03 -10.44 10.19
CA ALA A 178 -13.26 -9.85 10.73
C ALA A 178 -13.02 -9.03 12.01
N GLU A 179 -12.10 -9.46 12.88
CA GLU A 179 -11.71 -8.68 14.05
C GLU A 179 -11.07 -7.34 13.68
N LEU A 180 -10.24 -7.31 12.62
CA LEU A 180 -9.65 -6.06 12.15
C LEU A 180 -10.72 -5.13 11.58
N THR A 181 -11.72 -5.67 10.87
CA THR A 181 -12.87 -4.89 10.42
C THR A 181 -13.58 -4.22 11.60
N ARG A 182 -13.92 -5.00 12.64
CA ARG A 182 -14.57 -4.45 13.84
C ARG A 182 -13.76 -3.33 14.50
N THR A 183 -12.45 -3.53 14.67
CA THR A 183 -11.60 -2.51 15.28
C THR A 183 -11.54 -1.25 14.43
N LEU A 184 -11.33 -1.38 13.10
CA LEU A 184 -11.23 -0.21 12.22
C LEU A 184 -12.54 0.59 12.15
N GLU A 185 -13.69 -0.07 12.18
CA GLU A 185 -14.98 0.61 12.24
C GLU A 185 -15.21 1.29 13.60
N ALA A 186 -14.87 0.63 14.70
CA ALA A 186 -14.98 1.21 16.04
C ALA A 186 -14.06 2.42 16.22
N ASP A 187 -12.81 2.32 15.76
CA ASP A 187 -11.84 3.41 15.79
C ASP A 187 -12.31 4.59 14.95
N ALA A 188 -12.83 4.35 13.74
CA ALA A 188 -13.39 5.40 12.89
C ALA A 188 -14.62 6.05 13.53
N ALA A 189 -15.52 5.26 14.12
CA ALA A 189 -16.73 5.77 14.79
C ALA A 189 -16.41 6.66 15.99
N TRP A 190 -15.29 6.42 16.67
CA TRP A 190 -14.83 7.25 17.79
C TRP A 190 -13.99 8.45 17.33
N GLU A 191 -12.98 8.24 16.49
CA GLU A 191 -11.96 9.25 16.17
C GLU A 191 -12.46 10.29 15.15
N VAL A 192 -13.28 9.90 14.16
CA VAL A 192 -13.77 10.82 13.13
C VAL A 192 -14.56 11.99 13.75
N PRO A 193 -15.59 11.75 14.61
CA PRO A 193 -16.29 12.85 15.27
C PRO A 193 -15.37 13.70 16.15
N PHE A 194 -14.41 13.07 16.83
CA PHE A 194 -13.47 13.78 17.70
C PHE A 194 -12.55 14.74 16.91
N VAL A 195 -12.01 14.28 15.78
CA VAL A 195 -11.15 15.08 14.91
C VAL A 195 -11.93 16.23 14.27
N LEU A 196 -13.15 15.99 13.79
CA LEU A 196 -14.01 17.05 13.23
C LEU A 196 -14.41 18.09 14.29
N ALA A 197 -14.71 17.66 15.52
CA ALA A 197 -14.97 18.57 16.64
C ALA A 197 -13.76 19.44 16.99
N ASN A 198 -12.54 18.92 16.86
CA ASN A 198 -11.33 19.72 17.01
C ASN A 198 -11.13 20.70 15.85
N ALA A 199 -11.37 20.26 14.61
CA ALA A 199 -11.32 21.12 13.43
C ALA A 199 -12.25 22.34 13.56
N ARG A 200 -13.46 22.17 14.12
CA ARG A 200 -14.40 23.27 14.40
C ARG A 200 -13.80 24.37 15.27
N LYS A 201 -12.97 24.01 16.26
CA LYS A 201 -12.29 24.99 17.13
C LYS A 201 -11.29 25.84 16.35
N GLY A 202 -10.59 25.24 15.37
CA GLY A 202 -9.69 25.94 14.46
C GLY A 202 -10.42 26.79 13.42
N ALA A 203 -11.54 26.29 12.91
CA ALA A 203 -12.37 26.97 11.90
C ALA A 203 -12.83 28.36 12.36
N GLY A 204 -13.25 28.49 13.63
CA GLY A 204 -13.67 29.79 14.20
C GLY A 204 -12.57 30.88 14.18
N ARG A 205 -11.31 30.50 13.98
CA ARG A 205 -10.15 31.40 13.89
C ARG A 205 -9.57 31.51 12.48
N GLY A 206 -10.20 30.86 11.49
CA GLY A 206 -9.71 30.81 10.12
C GLY A 206 -8.46 29.93 9.93
N ASP A 207 -8.21 28.98 10.83
CA ASP A 207 -7.06 28.06 10.74
C ASP A 207 -7.32 26.94 9.71
N ALA A 208 -7.31 27.33 8.43
CA ALA A 208 -7.59 26.43 7.32
C ALA A 208 -6.56 25.30 7.21
N GLY A 209 -5.30 25.55 7.60
CA GLY A 209 -4.24 24.53 7.61
C GLY A 209 -4.53 23.41 8.61
N TYR A 210 -4.93 23.76 9.84
CA TYR A 210 -5.33 22.76 10.84
C TYR A 210 -6.59 22.01 10.44
N VAL A 211 -7.59 22.71 9.88
CA VAL A 211 -8.83 22.09 9.37
C VAL A 211 -8.50 21.08 8.26
N ALA A 212 -7.66 21.44 7.29
CA ALA A 212 -7.24 20.53 6.22
C ALA A 212 -6.55 19.27 6.76
N GLY A 213 -5.68 19.40 7.78
CA GLY A 213 -5.04 18.27 8.44
C GLY A 213 -6.05 17.34 9.12
N CYS A 214 -7.04 17.91 9.80
CA CYS A 214 -8.12 17.16 10.44
C CYS A 214 -9.02 16.46 9.41
N LEU A 215 -9.37 17.13 8.30
CA LEU A 215 -10.13 16.53 7.19
C LEU A 215 -9.36 15.37 6.57
N PHE A 216 -8.06 15.52 6.32
CA PHE A 216 -7.22 14.44 5.79
C PHE A 216 -7.23 13.21 6.70
N ARG A 217 -7.13 13.42 8.02
CA ARG A 217 -7.22 12.33 9.01
C ARG A 217 -8.60 11.69 9.03
N ALA A 218 -9.66 12.49 9.10
CA ALA A 218 -11.05 12.01 9.15
C ALA A 218 -11.40 11.18 7.90
N VAL A 219 -11.13 11.71 6.71
CA VAL A 219 -11.37 10.99 5.44
C VAL A 219 -10.54 9.73 5.37
N GLY A 220 -9.27 9.77 5.81
CA GLY A 220 -8.39 8.61 5.91
C GLY A 220 -9.00 7.47 6.75
N LEU A 221 -9.54 7.79 7.93
CA LEU A 221 -10.22 6.81 8.79
C LEU A 221 -11.45 6.21 8.10
N LEU A 222 -12.27 7.03 7.44
CA LEU A 222 -13.45 6.58 6.71
C LEU A 222 -13.10 5.64 5.56
N VAL A 223 -12.07 5.95 4.75
CA VAL A 223 -11.65 5.07 3.64
C VAL A 223 -11.10 3.74 4.16
N HIS A 224 -10.37 3.73 5.26
CA HIS A 224 -9.90 2.50 5.89
C HIS A 224 -11.05 1.64 6.44
N ALA A 225 -12.06 2.26 7.08
CA ALA A 225 -13.25 1.57 7.56
C ALA A 225 -14.08 0.97 6.40
N LEU A 226 -14.30 1.72 5.31
CA LEU A 226 -14.98 1.23 4.11
C LEU A 226 -14.26 0.03 3.48
N HIS A 227 -12.94 0.13 3.34
CA HIS A 227 -12.12 -0.96 2.84
C HIS A 227 -12.23 -2.22 3.72
N ALA A 228 -12.15 -2.04 5.05
CA ALA A 228 -12.27 -3.13 6.00
C ALA A 228 -13.65 -3.80 5.96
N ARG A 229 -14.73 -3.01 5.86
CA ARG A 229 -16.11 -3.48 5.71
C ARG A 229 -16.31 -4.29 4.42
N ALA A 230 -15.69 -3.84 3.33
CA ALA A 230 -15.71 -4.56 2.06
C ALA A 230 -14.76 -5.78 2.02
N GLY A 231 -14.01 -6.05 3.09
CA GLY A 231 -12.99 -7.09 3.12
C GLY A 231 -11.85 -6.86 2.12
N ARG A 232 -11.51 -5.59 1.84
CA ARG A 232 -10.49 -5.18 0.87
C ARG A 232 -9.33 -4.48 1.55
N TRP A 233 -8.11 -4.86 1.21
CA TRP A 233 -6.91 -4.22 1.73
C TRP A 233 -6.73 -2.80 1.17
N LEU A 234 -6.33 -1.87 2.03
CA LEU A 234 -5.84 -0.53 1.69
C LEU A 234 -4.44 -0.39 2.29
N VAL A 235 -3.43 -0.19 1.44
CA VAL A 235 -2.01 -0.25 1.82
C VAL A 235 -1.29 1.10 1.74
N ASN A 236 -1.93 2.11 1.15
CA ASN A 236 -1.47 3.50 1.14
C ASN A 236 -2.63 4.47 0.89
N GLU A 237 -2.36 5.74 1.11
CA GLU A 237 -3.30 6.86 0.96
C GLU A 237 -3.47 7.32 -0.50
N LYS A 238 -2.54 6.99 -1.40
CA LYS A 238 -2.58 7.42 -2.80
C LYS A 238 -3.76 6.79 -3.54
N GLY A 239 -4.72 7.63 -3.90
CA GLY A 239 -5.95 7.20 -4.57
C GLY A 239 -6.92 6.45 -3.66
N ALA A 240 -6.74 6.51 -2.34
CA ALA A 240 -7.59 5.82 -1.36
C ALA A 240 -9.07 6.24 -1.46
N ILE A 241 -9.35 7.53 -1.67
CA ILE A 241 -10.72 8.05 -1.84
C ILE A 241 -11.41 7.42 -3.05
N ALA A 242 -10.76 7.46 -4.22
CA ALA A 242 -11.29 6.86 -5.44
C ALA A 242 -11.44 5.33 -5.30
N SER A 243 -10.50 4.68 -4.62
CA SER A 243 -10.59 3.25 -4.32
C SER A 243 -11.81 2.92 -3.46
N ALA A 244 -12.01 3.67 -2.38
CA ALA A 244 -13.15 3.47 -1.49
C ALA A 244 -14.49 3.76 -2.19
N GLY A 245 -14.56 4.80 -3.04
CA GLY A 245 -15.79 5.11 -3.80
C GLY A 245 -16.25 4.03 -4.78
N ARG A 246 -15.36 3.09 -5.16
CA ARG A 246 -15.73 1.91 -5.98
C ARG A 246 -16.22 0.72 -5.16
N LEU A 247 -16.19 0.79 -3.84
CA LEU A 247 -16.61 -0.31 -2.98
C LEU A 247 -18.14 -0.39 -2.91
N PRO A 248 -18.74 -1.60 -2.95
CA PRO A 248 -20.19 -1.75 -2.88
C PRO A 248 -20.84 -1.19 -1.60
N CYS A 249 -20.07 -1.08 -0.51
CA CYS A 249 -20.55 -0.56 0.77
C CYS A 249 -20.29 0.94 0.96
N ALA A 250 -19.73 1.64 -0.04
CA ALA A 250 -19.56 3.08 0.02
C ALA A 250 -20.91 3.79 -0.22
N PRO A 251 -21.18 4.91 0.48
CA PRO A 251 -22.33 5.75 0.15
C PRO A 251 -22.31 6.18 -1.32
N PRO A 252 -23.48 6.43 -1.94
CA PRO A 252 -23.55 7.04 -3.25
C PRO A 252 -22.72 8.33 -3.30
N GLU A 253 -22.02 8.57 -4.41
CA GLU A 253 -21.19 9.76 -4.60
C GLU A 253 -20.05 9.95 -3.58
N PHE A 254 -19.69 8.92 -2.79
CA PHE A 254 -18.65 9.02 -1.76
C PHE A 254 -17.36 9.67 -2.29
N GLU A 255 -16.85 9.21 -3.44
CA GLU A 255 -15.64 9.77 -4.04
C GLU A 255 -15.79 11.27 -4.30
N ARG A 256 -16.88 11.69 -4.94
CA ARG A 256 -17.12 13.10 -5.27
C ARG A 256 -17.21 13.94 -4.01
N CYS A 257 -18.06 13.55 -3.05
CA CYS A 257 -18.24 14.26 -1.79
C CYS A 257 -16.93 14.38 -1.00
N ALA A 258 -16.15 13.30 -0.91
CA ALA A 258 -14.87 13.30 -0.20
C ALA A 258 -13.81 14.19 -0.88
N GLN A 259 -13.73 14.18 -2.21
CA GLN A 259 -12.78 15.04 -2.95
C GLN A 259 -13.13 16.52 -2.82
N GLU A 260 -14.42 16.86 -2.82
CA GLU A 260 -14.89 18.24 -2.64
C GLU A 260 -14.48 18.85 -1.30
N LEU A 261 -14.23 18.03 -0.26
CA LEU A 261 -13.72 18.51 1.02
C LEU A 261 -12.31 19.15 0.89
N PHE A 262 -11.53 18.74 -0.11
CA PHE A 262 -10.18 19.27 -0.34
C PHE A 262 -10.12 20.35 -1.42
N ALA A 263 -11.23 20.60 -2.12
CA ALA A 263 -11.33 21.63 -3.16
C ALA A 263 -11.69 23.02 -2.61
N ALA A 264 -12.14 23.10 -1.35
CA ALA A 264 -12.57 24.35 -0.73
C ALA A 264 -11.37 25.26 -0.40
N GLY A 265 -11.08 26.23 -1.26
CA GLY A 265 -10.09 27.28 -0.99
C GLY A 265 -10.71 28.42 -0.19
N GLY A 266 -10.39 28.53 1.10
CA GLY A 266 -10.85 29.63 1.93
C GLY A 266 -10.31 29.59 3.35
N THR A 267 -10.23 30.75 3.99
CA THR A 267 -9.84 30.91 5.41
C THR A 267 -10.93 31.59 6.23
N ASP A 268 -12.05 31.98 5.62
CA ASP A 268 -13.11 32.61 6.36
C ASP A 268 -13.86 31.57 7.23
N PRO A 269 -14.21 31.91 8.49
CA PRO A 269 -14.83 30.96 9.41
C PRO A 269 -16.15 30.36 8.91
N ALA A 270 -16.94 31.09 8.11
CA ALA A 270 -18.22 30.61 7.61
C ALA A 270 -18.03 29.51 6.56
N SER A 271 -17.11 29.69 5.61
CA SER A 271 -16.76 28.66 4.62
C SER A 271 -16.15 27.42 5.27
N LEU A 272 -15.28 27.59 6.27
CA LEU A 272 -14.71 26.47 7.02
C LEU A 272 -15.78 25.73 7.85
N ALA A 273 -16.76 26.44 8.42
CA ALA A 273 -17.89 25.81 9.09
C ALA A 273 -18.74 24.99 8.12
N ALA A 274 -19.11 25.54 6.96
CA ALA A 274 -19.88 24.84 5.93
C ALA A 274 -19.11 23.65 5.31
N LEU A 275 -17.78 23.71 5.27
CA LEU A 275 -16.93 22.58 4.89
C LEU A 275 -17.02 21.45 5.93
N LEU A 276 -17.01 21.79 7.22
CA LEU A 276 -17.10 20.82 8.31
C LEU A 276 -18.51 20.22 8.42
N ASP A 277 -19.57 20.98 8.15
CA ASP A 277 -20.94 20.45 8.05
C ASP A 277 -21.01 19.31 7.02
N ARG A 278 -20.46 19.52 5.82
CA ARG A 278 -20.39 18.49 4.76
C ARG A 278 -19.53 17.29 5.14
N ALA A 279 -18.44 17.51 5.86
CA ALA A 279 -17.59 16.42 6.34
C ALA A 279 -18.30 15.57 7.41
N GLU A 280 -19.08 16.20 8.29
CA GLU A 280 -19.91 15.54 9.31
C GLU A 280 -21.05 14.74 8.66
N GLU A 281 -21.71 15.28 7.63
CA GLU A 281 -22.72 14.56 6.83
C GLU A 281 -22.13 13.29 6.18
N LEU A 282 -21.02 13.43 5.43
CA LEU A 282 -20.34 12.30 4.81
C LEU A 282 -19.88 11.25 5.83
N ALA A 283 -19.34 11.69 6.97
CA ALA A 283 -18.96 10.78 8.05
C ALA A 283 -20.18 10.03 8.60
N GLY A 284 -21.30 10.71 8.81
CA GLY A 284 -22.55 10.13 9.26
C GLY A 284 -23.04 9.00 8.35
N GLU A 285 -23.03 9.22 7.03
CA GLU A 285 -23.42 8.21 6.04
C GLU A 285 -22.54 6.95 6.10
N VAL A 286 -21.21 7.14 6.12
CA VAL A 286 -20.26 6.01 6.15
C VAL A 286 -20.34 5.22 7.45
N LEU A 287 -20.50 5.91 8.59
CA LEU A 287 -20.54 5.29 9.92
C LEU A 287 -21.89 4.62 10.20
N ALA A 288 -23.00 5.17 9.71
CA ALA A 288 -24.32 4.52 9.82
C ALA A 288 -24.37 3.18 9.06
N GLY A 289 -23.65 3.07 7.94
CA GLY A 289 -23.53 1.84 7.17
C GLY A 289 -22.85 0.67 7.92
N ALA A 290 -22.18 0.92 9.05
CA ALA A 290 -21.58 -0.13 9.89
C ALA A 290 -22.63 -0.97 10.65
N GLY A 291 -23.84 -0.42 10.86
CA GLY A 291 -24.92 -1.10 11.59
C GLY A 291 -25.79 -2.03 10.74
N GLY A 292 -25.60 -2.04 9.42
CA GLY A 292 -26.30 -2.90 8.48
C GLY A 292 -25.43 -4.05 7.99
N ALA A 293 -25.26 -5.09 8.80
CA ALA A 293 -24.89 -6.39 8.25
C ALA A 293 -26.14 -7.01 7.57
N PRO A 294 -26.00 -7.73 6.44
CA PRO A 294 -27.11 -8.35 5.72
C PRO A 294 -27.89 -9.37 6.56
#